data_AF-A0A7S3WIT1-F1
#
_entry.id   AF-A0A7S3WIT1-F1
#
_cell.length_a   1.000
_cell.length_b   1.000
_cell.length_c   1.000
_cell.angle_alpha   90.00
_cell.angle_beta   90.00
_cell.angle_gamma   90.00
#
_symmetry.space_group_name_H-M   'P 1'
#
loop_
_entity.id
_entity.type
_entity.pdbx_description
1 polymer ?
#
loop_
_entity_poly.entity_id
_entity_poly.type
_entity_poly.pdbx_seq_one_letter_code
_entity_poly.pdbx_strand_id
1 'polypeptide(L)'
;FVQNAIGSADGVVSLPIGVRDPLPMISYLRQAHGMEQKVRQRKTLLMCCCMQMGTKSRQVAHATLKSNGFACDSTDVPTVHRKVDGPPSWSYYAGLVQAKFVASPMGYGRDCYRTWEALTLGAIPVMLSSNSSPLDRFKYQDLPILWISSWGIVTPTFLEKEWSRMRSRAALNAYDMRRAFFPYWLASVRQMILEGDERRPLERG
;
A
#
# COMPACT_ATOMS: atom_id res chain seq x y z
N PHE A 1 3.34 -13.56 -15.95
CA PHE A 1 3.00 -12.53 -14.93
C PHE A 1 1.57 -12.72 -14.49
N VAL A 2 1.28 -12.58 -13.21
CA VAL A 2 -0.07 -12.78 -12.65
C VAL A 2 -0.35 -11.77 -11.54
N GLN A 3 -1.62 -11.52 -11.27
CA GLN A 3 -2.09 -10.73 -10.11
C GLN A 3 -2.93 -11.63 -9.22
N ASN A 4 -2.95 -11.38 -7.91
CA ASN A 4 -3.76 -12.15 -6.94
C ASN A 4 -3.59 -13.68 -7.00
N ALA A 5 -2.53 -14.20 -7.60
CA ALA A 5 -2.30 -15.65 -7.73
C ALA A 5 -2.21 -16.30 -6.35
N ILE A 6 -2.38 -17.61 -6.22
CA ILE A 6 -2.21 -18.40 -4.98
C ILE A 6 -1.19 -19.52 -5.27
N GLY A 7 -0.33 -19.84 -4.29
CA GLY A 7 0.64 -20.95 -4.39
C GLY A 7 2.07 -20.50 -4.69
N SER A 8 2.85 -21.40 -5.27
CA SER A 8 4.22 -21.18 -5.74
C SER A 8 4.38 -21.93 -7.06
N ALA A 9 4.80 -21.23 -8.11
CA ALA A 9 5.11 -21.83 -9.39
C ALA A 9 6.37 -21.16 -9.94
N ASP A 10 7.30 -21.98 -10.42
CA ASP A 10 8.57 -21.48 -10.94
C ASP A 10 8.34 -20.60 -12.16
N GLY A 11 9.07 -19.47 -12.22
CA GLY A 11 8.90 -18.46 -13.26
C GLY A 11 7.63 -17.61 -13.14
N VAL A 12 6.74 -17.86 -12.17
CA VAL A 12 5.55 -17.02 -11.96
C VAL A 12 5.90 -15.81 -11.09
N VAL A 13 5.81 -14.63 -11.70
CA VAL A 13 5.99 -13.35 -11.00
C VAL A 13 4.62 -12.73 -10.70
N SER A 14 4.36 -12.45 -9.42
CA SER A 14 3.18 -11.68 -9.00
C SER A 14 3.43 -10.18 -9.17
N LEU A 15 2.59 -9.54 -9.97
CA LEU A 15 2.60 -8.10 -10.17
C LEU A 15 1.60 -7.40 -9.23
N PRO A 16 1.82 -6.12 -8.91
CA PRO A 16 0.82 -5.27 -8.25
C PRO A 16 -0.50 -5.25 -9.02
N ILE A 17 -1.62 -5.18 -8.30
CA ILE A 17 -2.92 -4.84 -8.90
C ILE A 17 -3.07 -3.35 -9.24
N GLY A 18 -2.15 -2.52 -8.76
CA GLY A 18 -2.18 -1.07 -8.95
C GLY A 18 -3.22 -0.39 -8.06
N VAL A 19 -3.68 0.79 -8.50
CA VAL A 19 -4.69 1.60 -7.81
C VAL A 19 -6.06 1.39 -8.44
N ARG A 20 -7.15 1.53 -7.68
CA ARG A 20 -8.49 1.19 -8.18
C ARG A 20 -8.92 2.12 -9.32
N ASP A 21 -8.82 3.42 -9.06
CA ASP A 21 -9.24 4.48 -9.97
C ASP A 21 -8.06 5.45 -10.19
N PRO A 22 -7.26 5.28 -11.26
CA PRO A 22 -6.06 6.09 -11.45
C PRO A 22 -6.36 7.56 -11.81
N LEU A 23 -7.42 7.84 -12.56
CA LEU A 23 -7.73 9.22 -13.00
C LEU A 23 -8.07 10.15 -11.83
N PRO A 24 -8.94 9.77 -10.86
CA PRO A 24 -9.18 10.60 -9.68
C PRO A 24 -7.94 10.80 -8.83
N MET A 25 -7.08 9.78 -8.69
CA MET A 25 -5.85 9.89 -7.91
C MET A 25 -4.83 10.82 -8.59
N ILE A 26 -4.67 10.75 -9.92
CA ILE A 26 -3.83 11.67 -10.68
C ILE A 26 -4.34 13.10 -10.54
N SER A 27 -5.65 13.30 -10.64
CA SER A 27 -6.28 14.62 -10.45
C SER A 27 -5.99 15.17 -9.06
N TYR A 28 -6.12 14.35 -8.01
CA TYR A 28 -5.78 14.72 -6.65
C TYR A 28 -4.28 15.04 -6.51
N LEU A 29 -3.37 14.20 -7.01
CA LEU A 29 -1.92 14.42 -6.93
C LEU A 29 -1.47 15.73 -7.58
N ARG A 30 -2.09 16.10 -8.71
CA ARG A 30 -1.83 17.38 -9.39
C ARG A 30 -2.16 18.59 -8.51
N GLN A 31 -3.18 18.47 -7.65
CA GLN A 31 -3.59 19.52 -6.72
C GLN A 31 -2.93 19.39 -5.35
N ALA A 32 -2.44 18.20 -5.00
CA ALA A 32 -1.77 17.96 -3.74
C ALA A 32 -0.38 18.63 -3.69
N HIS A 33 0.15 19.14 -4.81
CA HIS A 33 1.41 19.91 -4.88
C HIS A 33 2.57 19.27 -4.09
N GLY A 34 2.77 17.95 -4.25
CA GLY A 34 3.86 17.21 -3.62
C GLY A 34 3.65 16.87 -2.14
N MET A 35 2.44 17.05 -1.59
CA MET A 35 2.15 16.73 -0.19
C MET A 35 2.40 15.26 0.18
N GLU A 36 2.28 14.33 -0.77
CA GLU A 36 2.60 12.92 -0.58
C GLU A 36 4.06 12.70 -0.13
N GLN A 37 4.96 13.62 -0.50
CA GLN A 37 6.38 13.60 -0.12
C GLN A 37 6.64 14.30 1.22
N LYS A 38 5.69 15.07 1.76
CA LYS A 38 5.84 15.84 3.01
C LYS A 38 5.57 14.96 4.23
N VAL A 39 6.27 13.84 4.33
CA VAL A 39 6.08 12.79 5.34
C VAL A 39 6.14 13.31 6.78
N ARG A 40 6.94 14.35 7.05
CA ARG A 40 7.06 14.98 8.39
C ARG A 40 5.81 15.72 8.84
N GLN A 41 4.90 16.06 7.93
CA GLN A 41 3.71 16.87 8.19
C GLN A 41 2.44 16.02 8.40
N ARG A 42 2.56 14.69 8.31
CA ARG A 42 1.46 13.74 8.48
C ARG A 42 0.95 13.76 9.92
N LYS A 43 -0.32 14.12 10.11
CA LYS A 43 -0.94 14.30 11.43
C LYS A 43 -1.67 13.06 11.92
N THR A 44 -2.20 12.23 11.02
CA THR A 44 -2.99 11.05 11.40
C THR A 44 -2.06 9.87 11.64
N LEU A 45 -2.14 9.24 12.82
CA LEU A 45 -1.31 8.08 13.12
C LEU A 45 -1.73 6.86 12.27
N LEU A 46 -3.02 6.52 12.28
CA LEU A 46 -3.57 5.39 11.54
C LEU A 46 -4.87 5.79 10.84
N MET A 47 -4.95 5.52 9.53
CA MET A 47 -6.21 5.51 8.80
C MET A 47 -6.73 4.08 8.71
N CYS A 48 -7.86 3.82 9.37
CA CYS A 48 -8.55 2.52 9.37
C CYS A 48 -10.02 2.61 8.90
N CYS A 49 -10.42 3.75 8.33
CA CYS A 49 -11.75 3.97 7.76
C CYS A 49 -11.79 3.66 6.24
N CYS A 50 -12.95 3.89 5.62
CA CYS A 50 -13.18 3.84 4.17
C CYS A 50 -12.89 2.47 3.51
N MET A 51 -12.90 1.36 4.25
CA MET A 51 -12.83 0.01 3.70
C MET A 51 -14.21 -0.64 3.66
N GLN A 52 -14.52 -1.35 2.58
CA GLN A 52 -15.77 -2.10 2.47
C GLN A 52 -15.74 -3.31 3.40
N MET A 53 -16.71 -3.42 4.31
CA MET A 53 -16.81 -4.47 5.34
C MET A 53 -17.32 -5.83 4.82
N GLY A 54 -17.15 -6.11 3.52
CA GLY A 54 -17.66 -7.34 2.89
C GLY A 54 -16.86 -8.61 3.17
N THR A 55 -15.76 -8.54 3.93
CA THR A 55 -14.93 -9.71 4.26
C THR A 55 -14.65 -9.79 5.76
N LYS A 56 -14.54 -11.02 6.29
CA LYS A 56 -14.21 -11.26 7.71
C LYS A 56 -12.88 -10.61 8.12
N SER A 57 -11.88 -10.65 7.24
CA SER A 57 -10.57 -10.03 7.48
C SER A 57 -10.67 -8.53 7.76
N ARG A 58 -11.50 -7.82 6.97
CA ARG A 58 -11.73 -6.38 7.15
C ARG A 58 -12.54 -6.07 8.41
N GLN A 59 -13.57 -6.86 8.68
CA GLN A 59 -14.39 -6.72 9.89
C GLN A 59 -13.56 -6.91 11.16
N VAL A 60 -12.73 -7.96 11.22
CA VAL A 60 -11.83 -8.23 12.34
C VAL A 60 -10.81 -7.11 12.52
N ALA A 61 -10.17 -6.67 11.43
CA ALA A 61 -9.23 -5.55 11.47
C ALA A 61 -9.88 -4.29 12.03
N HIS A 62 -11.04 -3.91 11.47
CA HIS A 62 -11.76 -2.69 11.87
C HIS A 62 -12.19 -2.74 13.34
N ALA A 63 -12.84 -3.83 13.77
CA ALA A 63 -13.28 -3.99 15.16
C ALA A 63 -12.12 -3.96 16.15
N THR A 64 -11.01 -4.66 15.84
CA THR A 64 -9.83 -4.71 16.72
C THR A 64 -9.12 -3.36 16.80
N LEU A 65 -8.97 -2.66 15.67
CA LEU A 65 -8.34 -1.34 15.67
C LEU A 65 -9.21 -0.32 16.42
N LYS A 66 -10.53 -0.41 16.28
CA LYS A 66 -11.46 0.39 17.08
C LYS A 66 -11.32 0.12 18.57
N SER A 67 -11.26 -1.16 19.00
CA SER A 67 -11.04 -1.50 20.42
C SER A 67 -9.68 -1.04 20.93
N ASN A 68 -8.69 -0.91 20.05
CA ASN A 68 -7.35 -0.40 20.38
C ASN A 68 -7.28 1.14 20.45
N GLY A 69 -8.42 1.83 20.35
CA GLY A 69 -8.53 3.28 20.53
C GLY A 69 -8.37 4.10 19.25
N PHE A 70 -8.41 3.49 18.06
CA PHE A 70 -8.37 4.23 16.81
C PHE A 70 -9.77 4.66 16.34
N ALA A 71 -9.84 5.85 15.74
CA ALA A 71 -11.07 6.43 15.21
C ALA A 71 -11.46 5.83 13.83
N CYS A 72 -11.76 4.52 13.78
CA CYS A 72 -12.04 3.82 12.52
C CYS A 72 -13.43 4.10 11.92
N ASP A 73 -14.36 4.64 12.71
CA ASP A 73 -15.69 5.07 12.25
C ASP A 73 -15.71 6.53 11.77
N SER A 74 -14.62 7.25 11.99
CA SER A 74 -14.52 8.64 11.58
C SER A 74 -14.56 8.73 10.06
N THR A 75 -15.62 9.35 9.54
CA THR A 75 -15.63 9.91 8.18
C THR A 75 -14.88 11.24 8.12
N ASP A 76 -14.46 11.79 9.25
CA ASP A 76 -13.58 12.95 9.34
C ASP A 76 -12.16 12.51 8.99
N VAL A 77 -11.98 12.28 7.70
CA VAL A 77 -10.67 12.28 7.10
C VAL A 77 -10.16 13.71 7.20
N PRO A 78 -9.02 13.98 7.87
CA PRO A 78 -8.56 15.35 8.08
C PRO A 78 -8.39 16.04 6.73
N THR A 79 -9.34 16.89 6.40
CA THR A 79 -9.39 17.59 5.13
C THR A 79 -8.21 18.53 5.12
N VAL A 80 -7.30 18.28 4.19
CA VAL A 80 -6.18 19.17 3.94
C VAL A 80 -6.77 20.42 3.31
N HIS A 81 -7.13 21.38 4.16
CA HIS A 81 -7.69 22.68 3.83
C HIS A 81 -9.11 22.67 3.25
N ARG A 82 -10.09 23.13 4.06
CA ARG A 82 -11.46 23.49 3.63
C ARG A 82 -12.24 22.33 2.98
N LYS A 83 -13.51 22.57 2.64
CA LYS A 83 -14.29 21.66 1.80
C LYS A 83 -13.40 21.22 0.63
N VAL A 84 -13.21 19.92 0.46
CA VAL A 84 -12.47 19.40 -0.67
C VAL A 84 -13.34 19.64 -1.91
N ASP A 85 -13.12 20.76 -2.60
CA ASP A 85 -13.81 21.06 -3.86
C ASP A 85 -13.32 20.03 -4.89
N GLY A 86 -14.05 18.92 -5.05
CA GLY A 86 -13.63 17.84 -5.93
C GLY A 86 -14.52 16.60 -5.86
N PRO A 87 -14.18 15.55 -6.63
CA PRO A 87 -14.88 14.27 -6.60
C PRO A 87 -14.93 13.67 -5.19
N PRO A 88 -15.98 12.90 -4.85
CA PRO A 88 -16.12 12.26 -3.55
C PRO A 88 -14.89 11.46 -3.08
N SER A 89 -14.12 10.88 -4.02
CA SER A 89 -12.90 10.12 -3.74
C SER A 89 -11.71 10.94 -3.21
N TRP A 90 -11.70 12.27 -3.36
CA TRP A 90 -10.60 13.08 -2.85
C TRP A 90 -10.53 13.12 -1.34
N SER A 91 -11.67 13.01 -0.65
CA SER A 91 -11.70 12.85 0.80
C SER A 91 -10.85 11.66 1.24
N TYR A 92 -10.99 10.52 0.54
CA TYR A 92 -10.20 9.32 0.78
C TYR A 92 -8.70 9.56 0.53
N TYR A 93 -8.32 10.16 -0.60
CA TYR A 93 -6.91 10.44 -0.90
C TYR A 93 -6.28 11.47 0.05
N ALA A 94 -7.03 12.47 0.49
CA ALA A 94 -6.61 13.42 1.53
C ALA A 94 -6.24 12.70 2.81
N GLY A 95 -7.00 11.66 3.19
CA GLY A 95 -6.69 10.82 4.35
C GLY A 95 -5.40 10.06 4.20
N LEU A 96 -5.22 9.43 3.04
CA LEU A 96 -3.98 8.70 2.75
C LEU A 96 -2.76 9.63 2.80
N VAL A 97 -2.86 10.86 2.29
CA VAL A 97 -1.77 11.84 2.37
C VAL A 97 -1.50 12.30 3.80
N GLN A 98 -2.52 12.40 4.66
CA GLN A 98 -2.34 12.82 6.05
C GLN A 98 -1.92 11.70 7.01
N ALA A 99 -2.09 10.45 6.61
CA ALA A 99 -1.84 9.30 7.47
C ALA A 99 -0.39 8.82 7.43
N LYS A 100 0.20 8.57 8.59
CA LYS A 100 1.47 7.84 8.73
C LYS A 100 1.28 6.39 8.28
N PHE A 101 0.28 5.73 8.84
CA PHE A 101 -0.08 4.34 8.55
C PHE A 101 -1.49 4.19 7.99
N VAL A 102 -1.71 3.17 7.16
CA VAL A 102 -3.02 2.83 6.58
C VAL A 102 -3.28 1.34 6.78
N ALA A 103 -4.36 0.98 7.47
CA ALA A 103 -4.74 -0.42 7.61
C ALA A 103 -5.14 -1.00 6.24
N SER A 104 -4.45 -2.04 5.77
CA SER A 104 -4.72 -2.70 4.50
C SER A 104 -4.96 -4.21 4.68
N PRO A 105 -6.01 -4.62 5.40
CA PRO A 105 -6.43 -6.02 5.44
C PRO A 105 -6.81 -6.53 4.04
N MET A 106 -6.61 -7.83 3.82
CA MET A 106 -7.00 -8.49 2.56
C MET A 106 -8.48 -8.25 2.24
N GLY A 107 -8.74 -8.05 0.95
CA GLY A 107 -10.09 -7.94 0.39
C GLY A 107 -10.57 -9.29 -0.13
N TYR A 108 -11.21 -9.24 -1.30
CA TYR A 108 -11.60 -10.45 -2.06
C TYR A 108 -10.42 -11.15 -2.72
N GLY A 109 -9.26 -10.48 -2.82
CA GLY A 109 -7.99 -11.04 -3.27
C GLY A 109 -6.88 -10.83 -2.24
N ARG A 110 -5.69 -11.35 -2.55
CA ARG A 110 -4.49 -11.18 -1.71
C ARG A 110 -3.97 -9.75 -1.74
N ASP A 111 -4.00 -9.13 -2.91
CA ASP A 111 -3.69 -7.72 -3.04
C ASP A 111 -4.92 -6.85 -2.79
N CYS A 112 -4.66 -5.67 -2.22
CA CYS A 112 -5.66 -4.66 -1.96
C CYS A 112 -5.25 -3.36 -2.65
N TYR A 113 -6.18 -2.72 -3.37
CA TYR A 113 -5.91 -1.44 -4.04
C TYR A 113 -5.40 -0.40 -3.05
N ARG A 114 -5.91 -0.44 -1.82
CA ARG A 114 -5.50 0.41 -0.70
C ARG A 114 -4.01 0.33 -0.38
N THR A 115 -3.38 -0.83 -0.54
CA THR A 115 -1.93 -0.98 -0.32
C THR A 115 -1.17 -0.08 -1.29
N TRP A 116 -1.52 -0.15 -2.57
CA TRP A 116 -0.86 0.61 -3.63
C TRP A 116 -1.22 2.09 -3.61
N GLU A 117 -2.47 2.43 -3.28
CA GLU A 117 -2.92 3.81 -3.10
C GLU A 117 -2.20 4.48 -1.92
N ALA A 118 -2.07 3.77 -0.78
CA ALA A 118 -1.31 4.25 0.37
C ALA A 118 0.16 4.48 0.03
N LEU A 119 0.82 3.51 -0.61
CA LEU A 119 2.22 3.65 -1.05
C LEU A 119 2.41 4.82 -2.02
N THR A 120 1.52 4.93 -3.02
CA THR A 120 1.57 6.01 -4.03
C THR A 120 1.41 7.38 -3.38
N LEU A 121 0.56 7.49 -2.35
CA LEU A 121 0.34 8.70 -1.58
C LEU A 121 1.28 8.84 -0.38
N GLY A 122 2.35 8.03 -0.29
CA GLY A 122 3.44 8.13 0.67
C GLY A 122 3.12 7.67 2.10
N ALA A 123 1.98 6.99 2.32
CA ALA A 123 1.64 6.36 3.59
C ALA A 123 2.17 4.92 3.66
N ILE A 124 2.30 4.40 4.88
CA ILE A 124 2.80 3.05 5.15
C ILE A 124 1.62 2.08 5.32
N PRO A 125 1.43 1.09 4.44
CA PRO A 125 0.40 0.08 4.61
C PRO A 125 0.73 -0.84 5.78
N VAL A 126 -0.26 -1.15 6.61
CA VAL A 126 -0.21 -2.16 7.67
C VAL A 126 -0.89 -3.42 7.17
N MET A 127 -0.15 -4.53 7.12
CA MET A 127 -0.60 -5.80 6.55
C MET A 127 -0.20 -6.98 7.44
N LEU A 128 -1.04 -8.01 7.51
CA LEU A 128 -0.70 -9.23 8.23
C LEU A 128 0.40 -10.00 7.48
N SER A 129 1.43 -10.45 8.21
CA SER A 129 2.51 -11.28 7.65
C SER A 129 1.99 -12.61 7.12
N SER A 130 0.92 -13.16 7.73
CA SER A 130 0.24 -14.38 7.27
C SER A 130 -0.36 -14.25 5.86
N ASN A 131 -0.55 -13.03 5.37
CA ASN A 131 -1.12 -12.77 4.05
C ASN A 131 -0.05 -12.76 2.95
N SER A 132 1.23 -12.73 3.32
CA SER A 132 2.35 -12.76 2.38
C SER A 132 2.60 -14.19 1.87
N SER A 133 2.40 -14.42 0.58
CA SER A 133 2.87 -15.63 -0.10
C SER A 133 4.34 -15.50 -0.51
N PRO A 134 5.07 -16.61 -0.73
CA PRO A 134 6.36 -16.58 -1.40
C PRO A 134 6.36 -15.76 -2.72
N LEU A 135 5.27 -15.81 -3.48
CA LEU A 135 5.10 -15.04 -4.72
C LEU A 135 5.01 -13.52 -4.50
N ASP A 136 4.63 -13.07 -3.30
CA ASP A 136 4.51 -11.65 -2.96
C ASP A 136 5.83 -11.05 -2.46
N ARG A 137 6.83 -11.89 -2.11
CA ARG A 137 8.08 -11.41 -1.52
C ARG A 137 8.76 -10.39 -2.43
N PHE A 138 8.88 -10.69 -3.71
CA PHE A 138 9.46 -9.77 -4.69
C PHE A 138 8.57 -8.54 -4.90
N LYS A 139 7.24 -8.70 -4.84
CA LYS A 139 6.28 -7.61 -5.03
C LYS A 139 6.42 -6.51 -3.99
N TYR A 140 6.62 -6.87 -2.72
CA TYR A 140 6.72 -5.95 -1.60
C TYR A 140 8.15 -5.63 -1.13
N GLN A 141 9.15 -6.21 -1.80
CA GLN A 141 10.55 -5.96 -1.48
C GLN A 141 10.88 -4.47 -1.60
N ASP A 142 11.67 -3.97 -0.65
CA ASP A 142 12.13 -2.57 -0.57
C ASP A 142 11.00 -1.52 -0.54
N LEU A 143 9.75 -1.92 -0.30
CA LEU A 143 8.66 -0.99 -0.05
C LEU A 143 8.46 -0.80 1.45
N PRO A 144 8.03 0.39 1.89
CA PRO A 144 7.72 0.65 3.29
C PRO A 144 6.38 0.00 3.65
N ILE A 145 6.41 -1.28 4.00
CA ILE A 145 5.28 -2.03 4.55
C ILE A 145 5.51 -2.30 6.03
N LEU A 146 4.49 -2.05 6.85
CA LEU A 146 4.46 -2.51 8.23
C LEU A 146 3.78 -3.88 8.30
N TRP A 147 4.60 -4.93 8.36
CA TRP A 147 4.12 -6.30 8.56
C TRP A 147 3.84 -6.56 10.04
N ILE A 148 2.64 -7.04 10.35
CA ILE A 148 2.17 -7.35 11.71
C ILE A 148 1.76 -8.82 11.81
N SER A 149 1.91 -9.45 12.98
CA SER A 149 1.47 -10.83 13.20
C SER A 149 -0.03 -10.94 13.47
N SER A 150 -0.62 -9.92 14.09
CA SER A 150 -2.06 -9.81 14.33
C SER A 150 -2.48 -8.35 14.46
N TRP A 151 -3.76 -8.03 14.26
CA TRP A 151 -4.26 -6.67 14.49
C TRP A 151 -4.22 -6.26 15.97
N GLY A 152 -4.21 -7.23 16.90
CA GLY A 152 -4.21 -6.98 18.34
C GLY A 152 -2.99 -6.23 18.85
N ILE A 153 -1.83 -6.39 18.20
CA ILE A 153 -0.60 -5.66 18.60
C ILE A 153 -0.62 -4.18 18.19
N VAL A 154 -1.52 -3.81 17.28
CA VAL A 154 -1.55 -2.47 16.70
C VAL A 154 -2.20 -1.52 17.69
N THR A 155 -1.38 -0.78 18.43
CA THR A 155 -1.79 0.27 19.37
C THR A 155 -1.13 1.60 19.00
N PRO A 156 -1.59 2.75 19.52
CA PRO A 156 -0.93 4.03 19.28
C PRO A 156 0.57 4.00 19.64
N THR A 157 0.92 3.45 20.81
CA THR A 157 2.31 3.32 21.26
C THR A 157 3.14 2.43 20.34
N PHE A 158 2.57 1.30 19.89
CA PHE A 158 3.22 0.43 18.92
C PHE A 158 3.51 1.17 17.60
N LEU A 159 2.52 1.88 17.05
CA LEU A 159 2.68 2.60 15.79
C LEU A 159 3.65 3.76 15.89
N GLU A 160 3.72 4.51 17.00
CA GLU A 160 4.73 5.58 17.15
C GLU A 160 6.16 5.01 17.23
N LYS A 161 6.35 3.85 17.88
CA LYS A 161 7.63 3.14 17.87
C LYS A 161 8.01 2.70 16.45
N GLU A 162 7.07 2.08 15.74
CA GLU A 162 7.28 1.64 14.35
C GLU A 162 7.51 2.82 13.40
N TRP A 163 6.87 3.95 13.64
CA TRP A 163 7.08 5.18 12.87
C TRP A 163 8.52 5.65 12.97
N SER A 164 9.07 5.72 14.19
CA SER A 164 10.46 6.08 14.42
C SER A 164 11.41 5.10 13.70
N ARG A 165 11.18 3.78 13.87
CA ARG A 165 11.98 2.73 13.22
C ARG A 165 11.98 2.85 11.70
N MET A 166 10.81 3.02 11.09
CA MET A 166 10.68 3.10 9.63
C MET A 166 11.26 4.40 9.08
N ARG A 167 11.15 5.52 9.80
CA ARG A 167 11.82 6.77 9.43
C ARG A 167 13.34 6.65 9.44
N SER A 168 13.92 5.99 10.44
CA SER A 168 15.37 5.75 10.49
C SER A 168 15.82 4.90 9.31
N ARG A 169 15.04 3.88 8.92
CA ARG A 169 15.31 3.09 7.71
C ARG A 169 15.21 3.91 6.43
N ALA A 170 14.20 4.78 6.32
CA ALA A 170 14.07 5.67 5.17
C ALA A 170 15.26 6.63 5.04
N ALA A 171 15.78 7.15 6.15
CA ALA A 171 16.98 8.01 6.16
C ALA A 171 18.25 7.27 5.69
N LEU A 172 18.25 5.95 5.75
CA LEU A 172 19.31 5.07 5.24
C LEU A 172 19.01 4.54 3.81
N ASN A 173 18.07 5.16 3.09
CA ASN A 173 17.65 4.75 1.74
C ASN A 173 17.22 3.28 1.64
N ALA A 174 16.65 2.71 2.71
CA ALA A 174 16.23 1.31 2.73
C ALA A 174 14.94 1.02 1.93
N TYR A 175 14.37 2.03 1.27
CA TYR A 175 13.12 1.92 0.51
C TYR A 175 13.27 2.44 -0.91
N ASP A 176 12.76 1.68 -1.87
CA ASP A 176 12.65 2.07 -3.28
C ASP A 176 11.19 2.37 -3.63
N MET A 177 10.80 3.63 -3.48
CA MET A 177 9.45 4.08 -3.79
C MET A 177 9.09 4.01 -5.28
N ARG A 178 10.05 3.83 -6.20
CA ARG A 178 9.75 3.62 -7.62
C ARG A 178 8.86 2.39 -7.82
N ARG A 179 9.02 1.37 -6.97
CA ARG A 179 8.25 0.12 -6.96
C ARG A 179 6.76 0.33 -6.61
N ALA A 180 6.38 1.48 -6.05
CA ALA A 180 4.97 1.80 -5.81
C ALA A 180 4.21 2.13 -7.11
N PHE A 181 4.92 2.43 -8.20
CA PHE A 181 4.35 2.94 -9.44
C PHE A 181 4.44 1.91 -10.58
N PHE A 182 3.38 1.82 -11.38
CA PHE A 182 3.29 0.89 -12.52
C PHE A 182 4.45 0.99 -13.53
N PRO A 183 5.01 2.18 -13.86
CA PRO A 183 6.15 2.27 -14.78
C PRO A 183 7.37 1.41 -14.39
N TYR A 184 7.65 1.26 -13.08
CA TYR A 184 8.72 0.37 -12.62
C TYR A 184 8.46 -1.07 -13.07
N TRP A 185 7.24 -1.55 -12.85
CA TRP A 185 6.85 -2.93 -13.18
C TRP A 185 6.77 -3.17 -14.67
N LEU A 186 6.32 -2.19 -15.46
CA LEU A 186 6.34 -2.28 -16.92
C LEU A 186 7.78 -2.44 -17.45
N ALA A 187 8.72 -1.65 -16.90
CA ALA A 187 10.13 -1.78 -17.25
C ALA A 187 10.69 -3.15 -16.84
N SER A 188 10.36 -3.64 -15.64
CA SER A 188 10.78 -4.98 -15.18
C SER A 188 10.22 -6.10 -16.06
N VAL A 189 8.94 -6.03 -16.43
CA VAL A 189 8.29 -7.00 -17.34
C VAL A 189 9.00 -7.01 -18.70
N ARG A 190 9.28 -5.82 -19.26
CA ARG A 190 9.98 -5.70 -20.54
C ARG A 190 11.37 -6.34 -20.48
N GLN A 191 12.14 -6.09 -19.42
CA GLN A 191 13.47 -6.70 -19.25
C GLN A 191 13.38 -8.23 -19.15
N MET A 192 12.46 -8.75 -18.33
CA MET A 192 12.26 -10.20 -18.19
C MET A 192 11.84 -10.88 -19.49
N ILE A 193 11.07 -10.20 -20.35
CA ILE A 193 10.70 -10.72 -21.67
C ILE A 193 11.94 -10.81 -22.57
N LEU A 194 12.78 -9.77 -22.59
CA LEU A 194 14.01 -9.75 -23.40
C LEU A 194 15.03 -10.80 -22.92
N GLU A 195 15.29 -10.88 -21.62
CA GLU A 195 16.21 -11.85 -21.01
C GLU A 195 15.68 -13.30 -21.05
N GLY A 196 14.35 -13.47 -21.11
CA GLY A 196 13.70 -14.76 -21.31
C GLY A 196 13.84 -15.26 -22.75
N ASP A 197 13.99 -14.36 -23.72
CA ASP A 197 14.21 -14.68 -25.13
C ASP A 197 15.66 -15.16 -25.37
N GLU A 198 16.64 -14.57 -24.67
CA GLU A 198 18.06 -14.96 -24.75
C GLU A 198 18.38 -16.34 -24.14
N ARG A 199 17.48 -16.90 -23.32
CA ARG A 199 17.62 -18.24 -22.72
C ARG A 199 17.00 -19.37 -23.55
N ARG A 200 16.40 -19.08 -24.71
CA ARG A 200 16.08 -20.13 -25.68
C ARG A 200 17.38 -20.52 -26.39
N PRO A 201 17.83 -21.79 -26.32
CA PRO A 201 18.86 -22.24 -27.24
C PRO A 201 18.36 -21.92 -28.65
N LEU A 202 19.19 -21.27 -29.45
CA LEU A 202 19.06 -21.32 -30.90
C LEU A 202 18.94 -22.80 -31.25
N GLU A 203 17.73 -23.27 -31.55
CA GLU A 203 17.55 -24.54 -32.24
C GLU A 203 18.24 -24.35 -33.60
N ARG A 204 19.52 -24.74 -33.63
CA ARG A 204 20.29 -24.93 -34.86
C ARG A 204 19.97 -26.33 -35.34
N GLY A 205 19.47 -26.44 -36.56
CA GLY A 205 19.41 -27.68 -37.32
C GLY A 205 18.05 -27.91 -37.93
#